data_AF-A0AAN1PG16-F1
#
_entry.id   AF-A0AAN1PG16-F1
#
_cell.length_a   1.000
_cell.length_b   1.000
_cell.length_c   1.000
_cell.angle_alpha   90.00
_cell.angle_beta   90.00
_cell.angle_gamma   90.00
#
_symmetry.space_group_name_H-M   'P 1'
#
loop_
_entity.id
_entity.type
_entity.pdbx_description
1 polymer ?
#
loop_
_entity_poly.entity_id
_entity_poly.type
_entity_poly.pdbx_seq_one_letter_code
_entity_poly.pdbx_strand_id
1 'polypeptide(L)'
;MQAKHFIKGLMVFCLGFPTAVLAQSIAHNIAACQLSDGHPVFCGLPFTGDAVLPLTSENGRYYRCSVIVGNATFCKAPYTGNAVVQQLNGQYASCLIELGEVKFCSLPYTGRAVIRGW
;
A
#
# COMPACT_ATOMS: atom_id res chain seq x y z
N MET A 1 26.01 48.22 37.57
CA MET A 1 27.36 47.60 37.73
C MET A 1 27.31 46.23 37.08
N GLN A 2 28.24 46.01 36.15
CA GLN A 2 28.26 44.99 35.09
C GLN A 2 28.32 43.55 35.63
N ALA A 3 27.41 42.71 35.11
CA ALA A 3 27.35 41.28 35.35
C ALA A 3 28.32 40.54 34.45
N LYS A 4 29.01 39.56 35.03
CA LYS A 4 30.08 38.76 34.41
C LYS A 4 29.54 37.86 33.30
N HIS A 5 29.99 38.09 32.06
CA HIS A 5 29.92 37.10 30.98
C HIS A 5 31.27 36.36 30.90
N PHE A 6 31.27 35.08 31.26
CA PHE A 6 32.44 34.21 31.11
C PHE A 6 32.31 33.43 29.80
N ILE A 7 33.08 33.89 28.81
CA ILE A 7 33.20 33.32 27.47
C ILE A 7 33.98 32.00 27.57
N LYS A 8 33.44 30.93 26.99
CA LYS A 8 34.24 29.76 26.61
C LYS A 8 33.63 29.05 25.41
N GLY A 9 34.41 28.99 24.33
CA GLY A 9 34.38 27.89 23.38
C GLY A 9 33.62 28.14 22.08
N LEU A 10 34.28 28.84 21.16
CA LEU A 10 34.00 28.80 19.72
C LEU A 10 34.40 27.41 19.18
N MET A 11 33.46 26.66 18.59
CA MET A 11 33.76 25.53 17.71
C MET A 11 32.81 25.55 16.51
N VAL A 12 33.34 26.12 15.42
CA VAL A 12 33.18 25.76 14.00
C VAL A 12 31.75 25.43 13.51
N PHE A 13 31.20 26.39 12.78
CA PHE A 13 30.01 26.29 11.93
C PHE A 13 30.36 25.55 10.63
N CYS A 14 30.07 24.25 10.54
CA CYS A 14 30.11 23.53 9.26
C CYS A 14 28.71 23.57 8.62
N LEU A 15 28.65 24.26 7.49
CA LEU A 15 27.54 24.26 6.55
C LEU A 15 27.24 22.82 6.10
N GLY A 16 26.00 22.39 6.31
CA GLY A 16 25.50 21.11 5.85
C GLY A 16 24.24 20.78 6.60
N PHE A 17 23.13 21.43 6.26
CA PHE A 17 21.81 20.91 6.64
C PHE A 17 21.69 19.54 5.96
N PRO A 18 21.68 18.41 6.70
CA PRO A 18 21.10 17.23 6.13
C PRO A 18 19.61 17.53 6.12
N THR A 19 19.07 17.96 4.98
CA THR A 19 17.66 17.76 4.74
C THR A 19 17.48 16.25 4.85
N ALA A 20 16.97 15.81 6.01
CA ALA A 20 16.42 14.48 6.14
C ALA A 20 15.32 14.42 5.08
N VAL A 21 15.67 13.89 3.91
CA VAL A 21 14.69 13.43 2.95
C VAL A 21 13.94 12.37 3.74
N LEU A 22 12.73 12.74 4.19
CA LEU A 22 11.69 11.80 4.52
C LEU A 22 11.49 10.99 3.24
N ALA A 23 12.28 9.93 3.09
CA ALA A 23 11.92 8.82 2.25
C ALA A 23 10.63 8.32 2.88
N GLN A 24 9.49 8.83 2.39
CA GLN A 24 8.20 8.22 2.63
C GLN A 24 8.41 6.79 2.20
N SER A 25 8.52 5.87 3.17
CA SER A 25 8.61 4.45 2.87
C SER A 25 7.35 4.15 2.07
N ILE A 26 7.50 4.01 0.76
CA ILE A 26 6.44 3.52 -0.10
C ILE A 26 6.22 2.10 0.42
N ALA A 27 5.15 1.94 1.18
CA ALA A 27 4.85 0.73 1.91
C ALA A 27 4.74 -0.40 0.87
N HIS A 28 5.73 -1.29 0.85
CA HIS A 28 5.78 -2.47 -0.01
C HIS A 28 4.73 -3.47 0.48
N ASN A 29 3.48 -3.17 0.19
CA ASN A 29 2.37 -3.81 0.88
C ASN A 29 1.75 -4.93 0.06
N ILE A 30 1.96 -5.00 -1.25
CA ILE A 30 1.22 -5.98 -2.06
C ILE A 30 1.84 -7.38 -1.91
N ALA A 31 1.05 -8.33 -1.42
CA ALA A 31 1.49 -9.71 -1.20
C ALA A 31 0.42 -10.71 -1.63
N ALA A 32 0.85 -11.93 -1.97
CA ALA A 32 -0.05 -13.06 -2.13
C ALA A 32 -0.36 -13.64 -0.75
N CYS A 33 -1.63 -13.61 -0.37
CA CYS A 33 -2.11 -14.08 0.92
C CYS A 33 -3.09 -15.24 0.74
N GLN A 34 -3.07 -16.17 1.69
CA GLN A 34 -4.14 -17.13 1.92
C GLN A 34 -5.21 -16.45 2.76
N LEU A 35 -6.45 -16.50 2.31
CA LEU A 35 -7.61 -16.00 3.00
C LEU A 35 -8.51 -17.16 3.44
N SER A 36 -9.14 -16.98 4.60
CA SER A 36 -10.20 -17.82 5.13
C SER A 36 -11.33 -16.93 5.57
N ASP A 37 -12.53 -17.17 5.04
CA ASP A 37 -13.74 -16.41 5.35
C ASP A 37 -13.51 -14.88 5.26
N GLY A 38 -12.82 -14.44 4.20
CA GLY A 38 -12.54 -13.03 3.96
C GLY A 38 -11.43 -12.41 4.81
N HIS A 39 -10.71 -13.17 5.62
CA HIS A 39 -9.60 -12.67 6.43
C HIS A 39 -8.28 -13.30 5.98
N PRO A 40 -7.19 -12.55 5.80
CA PRO A 40 -5.89 -13.16 5.53
C PRO A 40 -5.41 -13.90 6.78
N VAL A 41 -5.07 -15.17 6.59
CA VAL A 41 -4.51 -16.03 7.64
C VAL A 41 -2.99 -16.15 7.52
N PHE A 42 -2.47 -15.99 6.30
CA PHE A 42 -1.04 -16.05 6.02
C PHE A 42 -0.72 -15.26 4.76
N CYS A 43 0.33 -14.45 4.78
CA CYS A 43 0.83 -13.74 3.61
C CYS A 43 2.27 -14.17 3.34
N GLY A 44 2.58 -14.39 2.06
CA GLY A 44 3.93 -14.72 1.61
C GLY A 44 4.82 -13.48 1.48
N LEU A 45 5.92 -13.67 0.75
CA LEU A 45 6.83 -12.60 0.34
C LEU A 45 6.10 -11.54 -0.54
N PRO A 46 6.68 -10.33 -0.66
CA PRO A 46 6.16 -9.30 -1.54
C PRO A 46 5.92 -9.82 -2.97
N PHE A 47 4.74 -9.53 -3.51
CA PHE A 47 4.31 -10.06 -4.79
C PHE A 47 5.04 -9.38 -5.96
N THR A 48 5.33 -10.15 -7.01
CA THR A 48 5.82 -9.63 -8.30
C THR A 48 4.99 -10.26 -9.42
N GLY A 49 4.45 -9.43 -10.32
CA GLY A 49 3.57 -9.85 -11.41
C GLY A 49 2.38 -8.91 -11.58
N ASP A 50 1.39 -9.32 -12.35
CA ASP A 50 0.16 -8.54 -12.53
C ASP A 50 -0.85 -8.83 -11.40
N ALA A 51 -1.40 -7.77 -10.81
CA ALA A 51 -2.43 -7.84 -9.77
C ALA A 51 -3.58 -6.85 -10.05
N VAL A 52 -4.78 -7.18 -9.57
CA VAL A 52 -5.93 -6.27 -9.64
C VAL A 52 -6.03 -5.52 -8.33
N LEU A 53 -5.81 -4.20 -8.37
CA LEU A 53 -5.69 -3.36 -7.18
C LEU A 53 -6.46 -2.05 -7.38
N PRO A 54 -6.99 -1.46 -6.31
CA PRO A 54 -7.54 -0.11 -6.39
C PRO A 54 -6.38 0.89 -6.52
N LEU A 55 -6.56 1.98 -7.26
CA LEU A 55 -5.57 3.06 -7.33
C LEU A 55 -5.43 3.79 -5.98
N THR A 56 -6.54 3.99 -5.26
CA THR A 56 -6.62 4.66 -3.96
C THR A 56 -7.38 3.80 -2.95
N SER A 57 -7.00 3.87 -1.68
CA SER A 57 -7.59 3.04 -0.61
C SER A 57 -9.04 3.39 -0.27
N GLU A 58 -9.50 4.61 -0.58
CA GLU A 58 -10.80 5.09 -0.08
C GLU A 58 -12.00 4.77 -0.97
N ASN A 59 -11.84 4.64 -2.30
CA ASN A 59 -12.92 4.30 -3.23
C ASN A 59 -12.39 3.99 -4.64
N GLY A 60 -11.12 3.58 -4.74
CA GLY A 60 -10.41 3.55 -6.00
C GLY A 60 -11.03 2.57 -6.99
N ARG A 61 -11.24 3.02 -8.23
CA ARG A 61 -11.46 2.12 -9.36
C ARG A 61 -10.36 1.07 -9.39
N TYR A 62 -10.72 -0.15 -9.76
CA TYR A 62 -9.82 -1.28 -9.86
C TYR A 62 -9.15 -1.34 -11.23
N TYR A 63 -7.84 -1.56 -11.21
CA TYR A 63 -7.02 -1.65 -12.41
C TYR A 63 -6.14 -2.88 -12.34
N ARG A 64 -5.75 -3.40 -13.51
CA ARG A 64 -4.66 -4.36 -13.59
C ARG A 64 -3.34 -3.59 -13.52
N CYS A 65 -2.59 -3.80 -12.46
CA CYS A 65 -1.31 -3.16 -12.19
C CYS A 65 -0.17 -4.19 -12.23
N SER A 66 0.95 -3.79 -12.82
CA SER A 66 2.22 -4.50 -12.64
C SER A 66 2.76 -4.17 -11.25
N VAL A 67 3.16 -5.22 -10.54
CA VAL A 67 3.70 -5.15 -9.19
C VAL A 67 5.13 -5.67 -9.21
N ILE A 68 6.04 -4.93 -8.61
CA ILE A 68 7.44 -5.32 -8.45
C ILE A 68 7.77 -5.27 -6.97
N VAL A 69 8.07 -6.43 -6.38
CA VAL A 69 8.45 -6.58 -4.97
C VAL A 69 7.47 -5.84 -4.05
N GLY A 70 6.17 -6.06 -4.24
CA GLY A 70 5.10 -5.48 -3.41
C GLY A 70 4.74 -4.03 -3.69
N ASN A 71 5.34 -3.38 -4.69
CA ASN A 71 4.93 -2.04 -5.15
C ASN A 71 4.22 -2.10 -6.49
N ALA A 72 3.05 -1.49 -6.59
CA ALA A 72 2.40 -1.25 -7.87
C ALA A 72 3.18 -0.16 -8.63
N THR A 73 3.69 -0.50 -9.81
CA THR A 73 4.52 0.42 -10.62
C THR A 73 3.75 1.02 -11.78
N PHE A 74 2.93 0.22 -12.47
CA PHE A 74 2.17 0.67 -13.64
C PHE A 74 0.78 0.04 -13.67
N CYS A 75 -0.26 0.86 -13.61
CA CYS A 75 -1.66 0.44 -13.72
C CYS A 75 -2.19 0.77 -15.13
N LYS A 76 -2.71 -0.26 -15.80
CA LYS A 76 -3.22 -0.17 -17.19
C LYS A 76 -4.64 0.41 -17.20
N ALA A 77 -5.50 -0.16 -18.06
CA ALA A 77 -6.91 0.17 -18.16
C ALA A 77 -7.72 -0.34 -16.95
N PRO A 78 -8.91 0.24 -16.71
CA PRO A 78 -9.84 -0.26 -15.71
C PRO A 78 -10.12 -1.74 -15.90
N TYR A 79 -10.20 -2.48 -14.79
CA TYR A 79 -10.41 -3.92 -14.81
C TYR A 79 -11.88 -4.28 -15.00
N THR A 80 -12.17 -5.34 -15.76
CA THR A 80 -13.49 -5.97 -15.85
C THR A 80 -13.32 -7.48 -15.60
N GLY A 81 -14.14 -8.04 -14.72
CA GLY A 81 -14.08 -9.44 -14.29
C GLY A 81 -14.22 -9.59 -12.78
N ASN A 82 -13.89 -10.77 -12.27
CA ASN A 82 -13.95 -11.04 -10.83
C ASN A 82 -12.59 -10.74 -10.16
N ALA A 83 -12.61 -10.01 -9.05
CA ALA A 83 -11.43 -9.81 -8.22
C ALA A 83 -11.77 -9.89 -6.72
N VAL A 84 -10.73 -10.03 -5.91
CA VAL A 84 -10.85 -10.05 -4.45
C VAL A 84 -10.69 -8.62 -3.94
N VAL A 85 -11.71 -8.12 -3.25
CA VAL A 85 -11.86 -6.72 -2.88
C VAL A 85 -12.11 -6.61 -1.38
N GLN A 86 -11.36 -5.73 -0.72
CA GLN A 86 -11.62 -5.38 0.66
C GLN A 86 -12.90 -4.53 0.76
N GLN A 87 -13.83 -5.01 1.57
CA GLN A 87 -15.09 -4.32 1.89
C GLN A 87 -14.86 -3.30 3.01
N LEU A 88 -15.83 -2.41 3.22
CA LEU A 88 -15.81 -1.40 4.29
C LEU A 88 -15.65 -1.99 5.70
N ASN A 89 -16.07 -3.24 5.91
CA ASN A 89 -15.91 -3.96 7.17
C ASN A 89 -14.52 -4.61 7.33
N GLY A 90 -13.59 -4.39 6.40
CA GLY A 90 -12.23 -4.94 6.40
C GLY A 90 -12.11 -6.36 5.83
N GLN A 91 -13.22 -7.05 5.56
CA GLN A 91 -13.22 -8.40 4.99
C GLN A 91 -13.02 -8.36 3.48
N TYR A 92 -12.36 -9.38 2.94
CA TYR A 92 -12.19 -9.57 1.51
C TYR A 92 -13.31 -10.44 0.95
N ALA A 93 -13.94 -9.99 -0.13
CA ALA A 93 -14.98 -10.73 -0.85
C ALA A 93 -14.62 -10.86 -2.32
N SER A 94 -15.17 -11.87 -3.00
CA SER A 94 -15.08 -11.93 -4.47
C SER A 94 -16.16 -11.03 -5.08
N CYS A 95 -15.73 -10.06 -5.87
CA CYS A 95 -16.62 -9.07 -6.47
C CYS A 95 -16.50 -9.05 -7.99
N LEU A 96 -17.64 -8.87 -8.64
CA LEU A 96 -17.71 -8.51 -10.04
C LEU A 96 -17.37 -7.02 -10.18
N ILE A 97 -16.38 -6.75 -11.03
CA ILE A 97 -15.92 -5.42 -11.38
C ILE A 97 -16.21 -5.20 -12.86
N GLU A 98 -16.73 -4.03 -13.19
CA GLU A 98 -16.97 -3.60 -14.56
C GLU A 98 -16.40 -2.20 -14.76
N LEU A 99 -15.48 -2.07 -15.73
CA LEU A 99 -14.78 -0.82 -16.03
C LEU A 99 -14.15 -0.18 -14.77
N GLY A 100 -13.61 -1.03 -13.89
CA GLY A 100 -12.97 -0.65 -12.63
C GLY A 100 -13.93 -0.36 -11.48
N GLU A 101 -15.24 -0.41 -11.68
CA GLU A 101 -16.23 -0.21 -10.61
C GLU A 101 -16.71 -1.55 -10.06
N VAL A 102 -16.76 -1.66 -8.74
CA VAL A 102 -17.37 -2.81 -8.06
C VAL A 102 -18.88 -2.74 -8.29
N LYS A 103 -19.47 -3.77 -8.90
CA LYS A 103 -20.91 -3.85 -9.14
C LYS A 103 -21.62 -4.67 -8.08
N PHE A 104 -21.09 -5.86 -7.79
CA PHE A 104 -21.66 -6.76 -6.80
C PHE A 104 -20.55 -7.58 -6.13
N CYS A 105 -20.67 -7.79 -4.84
CA CYS A 105 -19.78 -8.64 -4.05
C CYS A 105 -20.55 -9.83 -3.51
N SER A 106 -19.94 -11.00 -3.63
CA SER A 106 -20.48 -12.26 -3.14
C SER A 106 -20.04 -12.53 -1.70
N LEU A 107 -20.00 -13.81 -1.32
CA LEU A 107 -19.57 -14.26 0.01
C LEU A 107 -18.09 -13.89 0.30
N PRO A 108 -17.71 -13.88 1.59
CA PRO A 108 -16.31 -13.73 1.98
C PRO A 108 -15.40 -14.71 1.22
N TYR A 109 -14.27 -14.21 0.76
CA TYR A 109 -13.36 -14.97 -0.09
C TYR A 109 -12.51 -15.93 0.73
N THR A 110 -12.46 -17.19 0.30
CA THR A 110 -11.53 -18.21 0.82
C THR A 110 -10.68 -18.73 -0.32
N GLY A 111 -9.35 -18.67 -0.16
CA GLY A 111 -8.41 -19.01 -1.22
C GLY A 111 -7.18 -18.10 -1.22
N ARG A 112 -6.35 -18.21 -2.27
CA ARG A 112 -5.20 -17.33 -2.46
C ARG A 112 -5.58 -16.09 -3.27
N ALA A 113 -5.24 -14.91 -2.76
CA ALA A 113 -5.42 -13.64 -3.47
C ALA A 113 -4.22 -12.72 -3.28
N VAL A 114 -4.00 -11.83 -4.25
CA VAL A 114 -3.02 -10.76 -4.14
C VAL A 114 -3.72 -9.53 -3.60
N ILE A 115 -3.32 -9.06 -2.44
CA ILE A 115 -3.96 -7.95 -1.72
C ILE A 115 -2.90 -6.94 -1.26
N ARG A 116 -3.31 -5.70 -1.00
CA ARG A 116 -2.48 -4.76 -0.25
C ARG A 116 -2.46 -5.22 1.21
N GLY A 117 -1.28 -5.56 1.68
CA GLY A 117 -0.90 -5.80 3.06
C GLY A 117 -0.96 -4.53 3.89
N TRP A 118 -1.12 -4.76 5.17
CA TRP A 118 -1.56 -3.85 6.22
C TRP A 118 -0.47 -2.82 6.56
#